data_AF-A0A7W4E7L8-F1
#
_entry.id   AF-A0A7W4E7L8-F1
#
_cell.length_a   1.000
_cell.length_b   1.000
_cell.length_c   1.000
_cell.angle_alpha   90.00
_cell.angle_beta   90.00
_cell.angle_gamma   90.00
#
_symmetry.space_group_name_H-M   'P 1'
#
loop_
_entity.id
_entity.type
_entity.pdbx_description
1 polymer ?
#
loop_
_entity_poly.entity_id
_entity_poly.type
_entity_poly.pdbx_seq_one_letter_code
_entity_poly.pdbx_strand_id
1 'polypeptide(L)'
;MSILNWFKSALSIYKAKQKLYRENYFSEEFLINTLQDVGFQSVEVLVPTEEGAIDLGAKLFDKRGNSFIISVHHLGNELNFSARPKVIDERVPKNANCISVTYTYFPKYIVTSEKKDGLVFGNQSQVNLFRECKSKANLLFEDLEDELNRHR
;
A
#
# COMPACT_ATOMS: atom_id res chain seq x y z
N MET A 1 -34.43 23.66 -14.21
CA MET A 1 -33.12 23.06 -14.51
C MET A 1 -33.39 21.65 -15.02
N SER A 2 -33.10 21.36 -16.29
CA SER A 2 -33.60 20.14 -16.97
C SER A 2 -32.95 18.87 -16.41
N ILE A 3 -33.77 17.84 -16.20
CA ILE A 3 -33.37 16.47 -15.84
C ILE A 3 -32.24 15.96 -16.77
N LEU A 4 -32.25 16.39 -18.03
CA LEU A 4 -31.24 16.05 -19.03
C LEU A 4 -29.82 16.59 -18.69
N ASN A 5 -29.73 17.74 -18.02
CA ASN A 5 -28.46 18.29 -17.56
C ASN A 5 -27.91 17.51 -16.35
N TRP A 6 -28.78 17.00 -15.49
CA TRP A 6 -28.38 16.15 -14.37
C TRP A 6 -27.83 14.81 -14.85
N PHE A 7 -28.50 14.15 -15.81
CA PHE A 7 -27.99 12.91 -16.42
C PHE A 7 -26.67 13.10 -17.17
N LYS A 8 -26.50 14.21 -17.90
CA LYS A 8 -25.22 14.53 -18.55
C LYS A 8 -24.10 14.78 -17.54
N SER A 9 -24.40 15.46 -16.43
CA SER A 9 -23.44 15.70 -15.34
C SER A 9 -23.07 14.39 -14.63
N ALA A 10 -24.05 13.55 -14.30
CA ALA A 10 -23.82 12.24 -13.70
C ALA A 10 -23.03 11.31 -14.62
N LEU A 11 -23.32 11.30 -15.94
CA LEU A 11 -22.57 10.53 -16.93
C LEU A 11 -21.15 11.06 -17.13
N SER A 12 -20.96 12.38 -17.08
CA SER A 12 -19.64 13.02 -17.11
C SER A 12 -18.82 12.68 -15.86
N ILE A 13 -19.43 12.70 -14.68
CA ILE A 13 -18.80 12.31 -13.41
C ILE A 13 -18.47 10.81 -13.43
N TYR A 14 -19.39 9.97 -13.91
CA TYR A 14 -19.17 8.54 -14.07
C TYR A 14 -18.06 8.24 -15.07
N LYS A 15 -18.00 8.94 -16.20
CA LYS A 15 -16.90 8.83 -17.18
C LYS A 15 -15.58 9.38 -16.66
N ALA A 16 -15.60 10.47 -15.88
CA ALA A 16 -14.41 11.00 -15.23
C ALA A 16 -13.89 10.06 -14.15
N LYS A 17 -14.79 9.44 -13.37
CA LYS A 17 -14.47 8.33 -12.46
C LYS A 17 -13.91 7.13 -13.24
N GLN A 18 -14.59 6.66 -14.29
CA GLN A 18 -14.08 5.57 -15.16
C GLN A 18 -12.71 5.87 -15.79
N LYS A 19 -12.41 7.14 -16.09
CA LYS A 19 -11.09 7.55 -16.61
C LYS A 19 -10.01 7.53 -15.53
N LEU A 20 -10.37 7.82 -14.28
CA LEU A 20 -9.51 7.67 -13.09
C LEU A 20 -9.25 6.18 -12.76
N TYR A 21 -10.21 5.31 -13.07
CA TYR A 21 -10.12 3.85 -12.88
C TYR A 21 -9.46 3.09 -14.05
N ARG A 22 -9.02 3.76 -15.12
CA ARG A 22 -8.53 3.04 -16.30
C ARG A 22 -7.07 2.65 -16.24
N GLU A 23 -6.23 3.41 -15.55
CA GLU A 23 -4.82 3.12 -15.41
C GLU A 23 -4.40 3.44 -13.97
N ASN A 24 -3.95 2.40 -13.28
CA ASN A 24 -3.26 2.51 -12.01
C ASN A 24 -2.03 3.43 -12.20
N TYR A 25 -1.83 4.39 -11.29
CA TYR A 25 -0.66 5.30 -11.32
C TYR A 25 0.67 4.55 -11.44
N PHE A 26 0.79 3.44 -10.73
CA PHE A 26 1.90 2.51 -10.79
C PHE A 26 1.49 1.20 -11.47
N SER A 27 2.37 0.69 -12.32
CA SER A 27 2.21 -0.64 -12.90
C SER A 27 2.50 -1.74 -11.88
N GLU A 28 1.93 -2.94 -12.12
CA GLU A 28 2.20 -4.11 -11.28
C GLU A 28 3.70 -4.45 -11.24
N GLU A 29 4.36 -4.43 -12.41
CA GLU A 29 5.79 -4.70 -12.53
C GLU A 29 6.63 -3.72 -11.70
N PHE A 30 6.32 -2.43 -11.77
CA PHE A 30 7.02 -1.42 -10.98
C PHE A 30 6.87 -1.68 -9.48
N LEU A 31 5.65 -1.97 -9.01
CA LEU A 31 5.40 -2.24 -7.58
C LEU A 31 6.11 -3.52 -7.10
N ILE A 32 6.13 -4.58 -7.92
CA ILE A 32 6.86 -5.82 -7.62
C ILE A 32 8.35 -5.54 -7.49
N ASN A 33 8.94 -4.87 -8.48
CA ASN A 33 10.37 -4.58 -8.47
C ASN A 33 10.75 -3.71 -7.27
N THR A 34 9.97 -2.66 -7.00
CA THR A 34 10.23 -1.75 -5.87
C THR A 34 10.16 -2.48 -4.52
N LEU A 35 9.18 -3.37 -4.33
CA LEU A 35 9.10 -4.20 -3.11
C LEU A 35 10.34 -5.10 -2.94
N GLN A 36 10.83 -5.68 -4.04
CA GLN A 36 12.02 -6.52 -4.02
C GLN A 36 13.29 -5.71 -3.76
N ASP A 37 13.42 -4.53 -4.38
CA ASP A 37 14.59 -3.65 -4.28
C ASP A 37 14.78 -3.11 -2.85
N VAL A 38 13.69 -2.75 -2.17
CA VAL A 38 13.75 -2.36 -0.74
C VAL A 38 13.94 -3.57 0.19
N GLY A 39 13.96 -4.79 -0.35
CA GLY A 39 14.33 -6.03 0.33
C GLY A 39 13.17 -6.76 1.02
N PHE A 40 11.93 -6.55 0.58
CA PHE A 40 10.86 -7.52 0.90
C PHE A 40 11.04 -8.80 0.08
N GLN A 41 10.61 -9.92 0.66
CA GLN A 41 10.84 -11.26 0.15
C GLN A 41 9.52 -11.92 -0.21
N SER A 42 9.57 -12.96 -1.05
CA SER A 42 8.36 -13.71 -1.45
C SER A 42 7.24 -12.81 -1.98
N VAL A 43 7.59 -11.84 -2.83
CA VAL A 43 6.62 -10.95 -3.47
C VAL A 43 5.76 -11.77 -4.43
N GLU A 44 4.45 -11.71 -4.27
CA GLU A 44 3.49 -12.48 -5.05
C GLU A 44 2.28 -11.62 -5.44
N VAL A 45 1.76 -11.84 -6.64
CA VAL A 45 0.50 -11.23 -7.09
C VAL A 45 -0.66 -12.02 -6.50
N LEU A 46 -1.58 -11.32 -5.84
CA LEU A 46 -2.77 -11.89 -5.22
C LEU A 46 -3.97 -11.71 -6.15
N VAL A 47 -5.00 -12.53 -5.93
CA VAL A 47 -6.28 -12.36 -6.65
C VAL A 47 -6.92 -11.06 -6.15
N PRO A 48 -7.17 -10.08 -7.02
CA PRO A 48 -7.66 -8.79 -6.58
C PRO A 48 -9.11 -8.87 -6.10
N THR A 49 -9.45 -8.08 -5.08
CA THR A 49 -10.84 -8.02 -4.57
C THR A 49 -11.76 -7.15 -5.43
N GLU A 50 -11.17 -6.27 -6.23
CA GLU A 50 -11.87 -5.29 -7.08
C GLU A 50 -11.29 -5.31 -8.51
N GLU A 51 -12.16 -5.12 -9.51
CA GLU A 51 -11.74 -5.09 -10.92
C GLU A 51 -10.78 -3.91 -11.16
N GLY A 52 -9.61 -4.20 -11.74
CA GLY A 52 -8.57 -3.21 -12.02
C GLY A 52 -7.63 -2.92 -10.86
N ALA A 53 -7.85 -3.50 -9.67
CA ALA A 53 -6.91 -3.39 -8.57
C ALA A 53 -5.68 -4.27 -8.78
N ILE A 54 -4.53 -3.82 -8.27
CA ILE A 54 -3.32 -4.62 -8.10
C ILE A 54 -3.21 -4.94 -6.61
N ASP A 55 -3.26 -6.23 -6.28
CA ASP A 55 -3.06 -6.72 -4.92
C ASP A 55 -1.76 -7.54 -4.86
N LEU A 56 -0.82 -7.12 -4.01
CA LEU A 56 0.46 -7.79 -3.82
C LEU A 56 0.63 -8.25 -2.37
N GLY A 57 1.16 -9.45 -2.21
CA GLY A 57 1.64 -9.99 -0.95
C GLY A 57 3.17 -9.98 -0.92
N ALA A 58 3.74 -9.71 0.24
CA ALA A 58 5.17 -9.91 0.47
C ALA A 58 5.44 -10.29 1.93
N LYS A 59 6.68 -10.65 2.22
CA LYS A 59 7.12 -11.09 3.55
C LYS A 59 8.44 -10.45 3.93
N LEU A 60 8.66 -10.31 5.23
CA LEU A 60 9.96 -9.97 5.81
C LEU A 60 10.23 -10.94 6.94
N PHE A 61 11.43 -11.52 6.98
CA PHE A 61 11.80 -12.54 7.96
C PHE A 61 13.07 -12.14 8.71
N ASP A 62 13.14 -12.47 9.99
CA ASP A 62 14.40 -12.48 10.72
C ASP A 62 15.02 -13.89 10.78
N LYS A 63 16.27 -13.97 11.24
CA LYS A 63 17.00 -15.23 11.41
C LYS A 63 16.39 -16.19 12.44
N ARG A 64 15.43 -15.71 13.24
CA ARG A 64 14.77 -16.46 14.33
C ARG A 64 13.39 -16.97 13.91
N GLY A 65 12.98 -16.72 12.66
CA GLY A 65 11.69 -17.14 12.13
C GLY A 65 10.53 -16.20 12.44
N ASN A 66 10.79 -15.03 13.06
CA ASN A 66 9.77 -13.98 13.14
C ASN A 66 9.51 -13.45 11.74
N SER A 67 8.24 -13.14 11.44
CA SER A 67 7.88 -12.65 10.12
C SER A 67 6.79 -11.61 10.13
N PHE A 68 6.88 -10.71 9.15
CA PHE A 68 5.84 -9.79 8.76
C PHE A 68 5.20 -10.27 7.46
N ILE A 69 3.88 -10.08 7.40
CA ILE A 69 3.09 -10.14 6.18
C ILE A 69 2.89 -8.71 5.73
N ILE A 70 3.26 -8.43 4.49
CA ILE A 70 3.09 -7.17 3.81
C ILE A 70 1.97 -7.35 2.79
N SER A 71 1.10 -6.35 2.69
CA SER A 71 0.04 -6.28 1.70
C SER A 71 0.05 -4.90 1.07
N VAL A 72 0.05 -4.86 -0.26
CA VAL A 72 -0.09 -3.64 -1.05
C VAL A 72 -1.35 -3.79 -1.89
N HIS A 73 -2.27 -2.84 -1.74
CA HIS A 73 -3.46 -2.70 -2.57
C HIS A 73 -3.35 -1.40 -3.34
N HIS A 74 -3.48 -1.44 -4.66
CA HIS A 74 -3.38 -0.26 -5.50
C HIS A 74 -4.52 -0.22 -6.51
N LEU A 75 -5.28 0.89 -6.50
CA LEU A 75 -6.41 1.09 -7.38
C LEU A 75 -6.52 2.56 -7.80
N GLY A 76 -6.44 2.80 -9.10
CA GLY A 76 -6.44 4.14 -9.70
C GLY A 76 -5.29 4.98 -9.16
N ASN A 77 -5.61 5.88 -8.24
CA ASN A 77 -4.67 6.80 -7.61
C ASN A 77 -4.51 6.57 -6.10
N GLU A 78 -5.03 5.48 -5.56
CA GLU A 78 -4.87 5.13 -4.15
C GLU A 78 -3.98 3.91 -3.99
N LEU A 79 -3.00 4.00 -3.08
CA LEU A 79 -2.15 2.90 -2.67
C LEU A 79 -2.25 2.72 -1.16
N ASN A 80 -2.71 1.55 -0.73
CA ASN A 80 -2.65 1.11 0.65
C ASN A 80 -1.45 0.18 0.83
N PHE A 81 -0.62 0.50 1.81
CA PHE A 81 0.41 -0.39 2.31
C PHE A 81 0.04 -0.81 3.73
N SER A 82 0.12 -2.11 4.01
CA SER A 82 0.05 -2.60 5.37
C SER A 82 1.10 -3.67 5.65
N ALA A 83 1.60 -3.69 6.87
CA ALA A 83 2.51 -4.69 7.37
C ALA A 83 2.07 -5.12 8.77
N ARG A 84 2.02 -6.43 9.00
CA ARG A 84 1.62 -6.99 10.30
C ARG A 84 2.42 -8.26 10.62
N PRO A 85 2.68 -8.56 11.90
CA PRO A 85 3.33 -9.81 12.28
C PRO A 85 2.45 -11.01 11.91
N LYS A 86 3.06 -12.11 11.45
CA LYS A 86 2.35 -13.38 11.16
C LYS A 86 1.83 -14.04 12.43
N VAL A 87 2.62 -13.99 13.51
CA VAL A 87 2.25 -14.58 14.81
C VAL A 87 1.66 -13.48 15.69
N ILE A 88 0.35 -13.52 15.83
CA ILE A 88 -0.36 -12.78 16.87
C ILE A 88 -0.47 -13.78 18.02
N ASP A 89 0.48 -13.76 18.96
CA ASP A 89 0.20 -14.31 20.29
C ASP A 89 -1.05 -13.58 20.77
N GLU A 90 -2.11 -14.31 21.15
CA GLU A 90 -3.40 -13.71 21.52
C GLU A 90 -3.30 -12.73 22.70
N ARG A 91 -2.20 -12.80 23.45
CA ARG A 91 -1.85 -11.85 24.52
C ARG A 91 -1.33 -10.51 24.00
N VAL A 92 -0.97 -10.44 22.73
CA VAL A 92 -0.47 -9.25 22.04
C VAL A 92 -1.66 -8.45 21.51
N PRO A 93 -1.72 -7.12 21.77
CA PRO A 93 -2.76 -6.28 21.19
C PRO A 93 -2.86 -6.44 19.67
N LYS A 94 -4.08 -6.48 19.13
CA LYS A 94 -4.32 -6.66 17.68
C LYS A 94 -3.64 -5.59 16.80
N ASN A 95 -3.35 -4.43 17.36
CA ASN A 95 -2.68 -3.31 16.71
C ASN A 95 -1.19 -3.20 17.11
N ALA A 96 -0.59 -4.24 17.69
CA ALA A 96 0.83 -4.21 18.00
C ALA A 96 1.66 -4.50 16.75
N ASN A 97 2.80 -3.81 16.65
CA ASN A 97 3.79 -3.98 15.60
C ASN A 97 3.19 -3.96 14.18
N CYS A 98 2.12 -3.21 13.95
CA CYS A 98 1.57 -3.05 12.61
C CYS A 98 1.96 -1.71 12.01
N ILE A 99 2.01 -1.66 10.69
CA ILE A 99 2.14 -0.43 9.91
C ILE A 99 0.96 -0.46 8.95
N SER A 100 0.23 0.64 8.83
CA SER A 100 -0.75 0.80 7.78
C SER A 100 -0.73 2.24 7.32
N VAL A 101 -0.64 2.46 6.02
CA VAL A 101 -0.66 3.78 5.43
C VAL A 101 -1.39 3.75 4.11
N THR A 102 -2.20 4.76 3.86
CA THR A 102 -2.89 4.98 2.60
C THR A 102 -2.41 6.29 2.01
N TYR A 103 -1.94 6.23 0.76
CA TYR A 103 -1.58 7.38 -0.04
C TYR A 103 -2.56 7.55 -1.19
N THR A 104 -2.96 8.79 -1.41
CA THR A 104 -3.73 9.21 -2.58
C THR A 104 -2.85 10.11 -3.43
N TYR A 105 -2.56 9.68 -4.65
CA TYR A 105 -1.71 10.35 -5.62
C TYR A 105 -2.54 11.32 -6.44
N PHE A 106 -2.12 12.57 -6.49
CA PHE A 106 -2.66 13.56 -7.41
C PHE A 106 -1.56 14.00 -8.38
N PRO A 107 -1.92 14.53 -9.56
CA PRO A 107 -0.94 14.97 -10.53
C PRO A 107 0.11 15.94 -9.97
N LYS A 108 -0.21 16.70 -8.92
CA LYS A 108 0.66 17.75 -8.35
C LYS A 108 1.08 17.57 -6.90
N TYR A 109 0.44 16.66 -6.15
CA TYR A 109 0.77 16.42 -4.75
C TYR A 109 0.35 15.02 -4.32
N ILE A 110 0.85 14.55 -3.18
CA ILE A 110 0.46 13.29 -2.54
C ILE A 110 -0.26 13.64 -1.25
N VAL A 111 -1.35 12.93 -0.94
CA VAL A 111 -2.05 13.04 0.34
C VAL A 111 -1.92 11.73 1.08
N THR A 112 -1.46 11.78 2.32
CA THR A 112 -1.56 10.65 3.25
C THR A 112 -2.89 10.77 3.98
N SER A 113 -3.83 9.87 3.68
CA SER A 113 -5.17 9.90 4.28
C SER A 113 -5.21 9.18 5.63
N GLU A 114 -4.48 8.07 5.74
CA GLU A 114 -4.38 7.28 6.96
C GLU A 114 -2.94 6.88 7.18
N LYS A 115 -2.42 7.07 8.40
CA LYS A 115 -1.13 6.50 8.84
C LYS A 115 -1.29 5.99 10.25
N LYS A 116 -1.08 4.69 10.43
CA LYS A 116 -1.18 4.00 11.70
C LYS A 116 0.09 3.20 11.93
N ASP A 117 0.87 3.68 12.89
CA ASP A 117 1.93 2.90 13.50
C ASP A 117 1.36 2.23 14.75
N GLY A 118 1.37 0.91 14.76
CA GLY A 118 0.97 0.09 15.90
C GLY A 118 1.90 0.27 17.10
N LEU A 119 1.42 -0.15 18.28
CA LEU A 119 2.24 -0.14 19.49
C LEU A 119 3.42 -1.09 19.33
N VAL A 120 4.62 -0.62 19.65
CA VAL A 120 5.81 -1.48 19.67
C VAL A 120 5.69 -2.44 20.85
N PHE A 121 5.70 -3.75 20.58
CA PHE A 121 5.51 -4.78 21.59
C PHE A 121 6.39 -6.01 21.32
N GLY A 122 6.78 -6.71 22.38
CA GLY A 122 7.49 -7.98 22.28
C GLY A 122 9.00 -7.88 22.57
N ASN A 123 9.72 -8.94 22.24
CA ASN A 123 11.14 -9.05 22.53
C ASN A 123 12.01 -8.21 21.56
N GLN A 124 13.29 -8.07 21.87
CA GLN A 124 14.21 -7.24 21.08
C GLN A 124 14.25 -7.64 19.59
N SER A 125 14.14 -8.94 19.26
CA SER A 125 14.14 -9.39 17.88
C SER A 125 12.87 -8.95 17.14
N GLN A 126 11.71 -9.04 17.78
CA GLN A 126 10.44 -8.56 17.22
C GLN A 126 10.46 -7.04 17.01
N VAL A 127 10.98 -6.28 17.99
CA VAL A 127 11.11 -4.82 17.88
C VAL A 127 12.09 -4.44 16.77
N ASN A 128 13.21 -5.14 16.64
CA ASN A 128 14.18 -4.89 15.57
C ASN A 128 13.57 -5.17 14.19
N LEU A 129 12.85 -6.29 14.05
CA LEU A 129 12.18 -6.63 12.79
C LEU A 129 11.09 -5.61 12.43
N PHE A 130 10.34 -5.10 13.41
CA PHE A 130 9.38 -4.02 13.19
C PHE A 130 10.07 -2.73 12.71
N ARG A 131 11.20 -2.34 13.31
CA ARG A 131 11.98 -1.18 12.87
C ARG A 131 12.53 -1.35 11.47
N GLU A 132 13.03 -2.55 11.15
CA GLU A 132 13.49 -2.89 9.81
C GLU A 132 12.34 -2.79 8.79
N CYS A 133 11.19 -3.37 9.10
CA CYS A 133 9.98 -3.27 8.26
C CYS A 133 9.60 -1.81 8.02
N LYS A 134 9.62 -0.97 9.06
CA LYS A 134 9.35 0.47 8.94
C LYS A 134 10.37 1.18 8.06
N SER A 135 11.65 0.87 8.21
CA SER A 135 12.71 1.45 7.39
C SER A 135 12.53 1.09 5.92
N LYS A 136 12.21 -0.16 5.61
CA LYS A 136 11.96 -0.62 4.23
C LYS A 136 10.69 -0.02 3.64
N ALA A 137 9.63 0.11 4.44
CA ALA A 137 8.41 0.79 4.02
C ALA A 137 8.66 2.27 3.67
N ASN A 138 9.51 2.97 4.44
CA ASN A 138 9.88 4.34 4.11
C ASN A 138 10.64 4.43 2.77
N LEU A 139 11.60 3.54 2.52
CA LEU A 139 12.32 3.49 1.24
C LEU A 139 11.35 3.23 0.08
N LEU A 140 10.39 2.31 0.25
CA LEU A 140 9.34 2.06 -0.74
C LEU A 140 8.59 3.37 -1.05
N PHE A 141 8.20 4.14 -0.04
CA PHE A 141 7.46 5.39 -0.27
C PHE A 141 8.31 6.48 -0.94
N GLU A 142 9.61 6.52 -0.67
CA GLU A 142 10.56 7.39 -1.39
C GLU A 142 10.61 7.02 -2.88
N ASP A 143 10.72 5.73 -3.21
CA ASP A 143 10.72 5.25 -4.60
C ASP A 143 9.40 5.55 -5.34
N LEU A 144 8.25 5.42 -4.65
CA LEU A 144 6.94 5.78 -5.21
C LEU A 144 6.83 7.28 -5.48
N GLU A 145 7.37 8.12 -4.60
CA GLU A 145 7.37 9.58 -4.76
C GLU A 145 8.30 10.02 -5.89
N ASP A 146 9.48 9.41 -5.99
CA ASP A 146 10.43 9.67 -7.07
C ASP A 146 9.86 9.29 -8.44
N GLU A 147 9.20 8.14 -8.55
CA GLU A 147 8.55 7.74 -9.80
C GLU A 147 7.44 8.72 -10.19
N LEU A 148 6.64 9.19 -9.22
CA LEU A 148 5.64 10.23 -9.49
C LEU A 148 6.27 11.53 -10.00
N ASN A 149 7.41 11.93 -9.45
CA ASN A 149 8.11 13.15 -9.86
C ASN A 149 8.73 13.04 -11.26
N ARG A 150 9.04 11.83 -11.76
CA ARG A 150 9.50 11.63 -13.14
C ARG A 150 8.41 11.85 -14.18
N HIS A 151 7.14 11.64 -13.80
CA HIS A 151 5.98 11.83 -14.68
C HIS A 151 5.36 13.24 -14.58
N ARG A 152 5.96 14.16 -13.82
CA ARG A 152 5.54 15.56 -13.65
C ARG A 152 6.33 16.52 -14.53
#